data_AF-G3AW32-F1
#
_entry.id   AF-G3AW32-F1
#
_cell.length_a   1.000
_cell.length_b   1.000
_cell.length_c   1.000
_cell.angle_alpha   90.00
_cell.angle_beta   90.00
_cell.angle_gamma   90.00
#
_symmetry.space_group_name_H-M   'P 1'
#
loop_
_entity.id
_entity.type
_entity.pdbx_description
1 polymer ?
#
loop_
_entity_poly.entity_id
_entity_poly.type
_entity_poly.pdbx_seq_one_letter_code
_entity_poly.pdbx_strand_id
1 'polypeptide(L)'
;MSSDTRERNSLKTPSLHETISEVAPNSDSIWSKKKIYRSWLLLCYATGPVASMSRTYVPAAIQSIATLVGRTSQGGVCARRGNDCYVKFGTSWVHSTSYVLYLKAISTAVEGVIAILFMGIADYSNYRKILLCGSILFYGLIALPFAGLTDKTYATMTGLSVLYALLNVTDCVYQITEGSYIPLFMRASSPKGETSEEVRRNIILKRGSTVSVMGIVLGNCGGLTALLIGIIISYGRGGPIANGYHNFLLAITIAGCLTVVFSIISAYFIPSVQAKPKPKGEFLLFLSIKRCISLLKNITKYPQAFIYCISWVIWNVSYSNFLSVFVLLFRSTLGIGSSDAEYTVYTFISYIVASLGSLGWMFLYPRTKITIKQWGYGFFFVQVFSNFWGTL
;
A
#
# COMPACT_ATOMS: atom_id res chain seq x y z
N MET A 1 62.93 42.69 23.62
CA MET A 1 62.96 41.40 22.88
C MET A 1 61.92 40.50 23.52
N SER A 2 60.65 40.68 23.14
CA SER A 2 59.50 39.95 23.71
C SER A 2 58.88 39.16 22.56
N SER A 3 58.92 37.83 22.67
CA SER A 3 58.38 36.89 21.70
C SER A 3 56.89 36.66 21.98
N ASP A 4 56.06 37.13 21.06
CA ASP A 4 54.61 37.06 21.11
C ASP A 4 54.11 35.69 20.60
N THR A 5 53.35 35.00 21.46
CA THR A 5 52.88 33.63 21.25
C THR A 5 51.50 33.70 20.58
N ARG A 6 51.45 33.55 19.25
CA ARG A 6 50.19 33.53 18.50
C ARG A 6 49.57 32.13 18.50
N GLU A 7 48.61 31.92 19.39
CA GLU A 7 47.71 30.77 19.40
C GLU A 7 46.97 30.63 18.06
N ARG A 8 47.19 29.49 17.40
CA ARG A 8 46.46 29.06 16.21
C ARG A 8 45.19 28.33 16.69
N ASN A 9 44.12 29.08 16.95
CA ASN A 9 42.81 28.49 17.19
C ASN A 9 42.30 27.86 15.88
N SER A 10 42.36 26.53 15.80
CA SER A 10 41.71 25.76 14.75
C SER A 10 40.20 25.92 14.90
N LEU A 11 39.57 26.60 13.93
CA LEU A 11 38.12 26.63 13.79
C LEU A 11 37.64 25.19 13.55
N LYS A 12 37.23 24.48 14.60
CA LYS A 12 36.50 23.22 14.48
C LYS A 12 35.19 23.55 13.77
N THR A 13 35.09 23.18 12.50
CA THR A 13 33.80 23.21 11.80
C THR A 13 32.89 22.23 12.53
N PRO A 14 31.78 22.67 13.14
CA PRO A 14 30.89 21.77 13.86
C PRO A 14 30.40 20.70 12.91
N SER A 15 30.35 19.46 13.41
CA SER A 15 29.86 18.35 12.60
C SER A 15 28.40 18.61 12.23
N LEU A 16 27.98 18.25 11.01
CA LEU A 16 26.57 18.37 10.55
C LEU A 16 25.57 17.78 11.57
N HIS A 17 26.02 16.81 12.37
CA HIS A 17 25.24 16.17 13.41
C HIS A 17 24.97 17.06 14.64
N GLU A 18 25.91 17.94 15.00
CA GLU A 18 25.74 18.94 16.07
C GLU A 18 24.82 20.07 15.62
N THR A 19 24.96 20.55 14.38
CA THR A 19 24.10 21.64 13.85
C THR A 19 22.62 21.22 13.72
N ILE A 20 22.34 19.94 13.46
CA ILE A 20 20.96 19.42 13.41
C ILE A 20 20.29 19.40 14.79
N SER A 21 21.07 19.39 15.88
CA SER A 21 20.54 19.28 17.24
C SER A 21 20.05 20.61 17.82
N GLU A 22 20.54 21.76 17.30
CA GLU A 22 20.20 23.10 17.78
C GLU A 22 19.02 23.76 17.05
N VAL A 23 18.61 23.27 15.88
CA VAL A 23 17.53 23.92 15.11
C VAL A 23 16.17 23.40 15.56
N ALA A 24 15.49 24.19 16.40
CA ALA A 24 14.15 23.87 16.88
C ALA A 24 13.14 23.78 15.70
N PRO A 25 12.41 22.66 15.54
CA PRO A 25 11.37 22.55 14.53
C PRO A 25 10.23 23.53 14.81
N ASN A 26 9.49 23.90 13.77
CA ASN A 26 8.36 24.83 13.86
C ASN A 26 7.27 24.29 14.82
N SER A 27 7.29 24.74 16.07
CA SER A 27 6.42 24.28 17.17
C SER A 27 4.94 24.58 16.95
N ASP A 28 4.62 25.56 16.10
CA ASP A 28 3.27 26.08 15.94
C ASP A 28 2.39 25.21 15.02
N SER A 29 2.99 24.35 14.20
CA SER A 29 2.22 23.51 13.28
C SER A 29 1.48 22.40 14.04
N ILE A 30 0.18 22.28 13.81
CA ILE A 30 -0.64 21.17 14.35
C ILE A 30 0.00 19.80 14.01
N TRP A 31 0.64 19.67 12.84
CA TRP A 31 1.27 18.45 12.35
C TRP A 31 2.60 18.09 13.03
N SER A 32 3.19 18.98 13.85
CA SER A 32 4.36 18.66 14.67
C SER A 32 3.99 17.89 15.94
N LYS A 33 2.71 17.91 16.35
CA LYS A 33 2.23 17.29 17.59
C LYS A 33 2.34 15.77 17.55
N LYS A 34 2.98 15.18 18.58
CA LYS A 34 3.13 13.72 18.75
C LYS A 34 1.80 12.96 18.69
N LYS A 35 0.72 13.54 19.25
CA LYS A 35 -0.62 12.93 19.24
C LYS A 35 -1.12 12.67 17.81
N ILE A 36 -0.95 13.65 16.92
CA ILE A 36 -1.41 13.54 15.52
C ILE A 36 -0.59 12.55 14.74
N TYR A 37 0.72 12.51 14.98
CA TYR A 37 1.59 11.50 14.39
C TYR A 37 1.16 10.08 14.81
N ARG A 38 0.87 9.84 16.09
CA ARG A 38 0.36 8.55 16.57
C ARG A 38 -0.99 8.19 15.97
N SER A 39 -1.89 9.16 15.81
CA SER A 39 -3.18 8.95 15.16
C SER A 39 -3.05 8.63 13.67
N TRP A 40 -2.09 9.24 12.98
CA TRP A 40 -1.76 8.88 11.60
C TRP A 40 -1.21 7.45 11.52
N LEU A 41 -0.32 7.05 12.44
CA LEU A 41 0.17 5.67 12.51
C LEU A 41 -0.93 4.65 12.81
N LEU A 42 -1.89 4.98 13.68
CA LEU A 42 -3.07 4.15 13.93
C LEU A 42 -3.93 3.99 12.67
N LEU A 43 -4.05 5.06 11.87
CA LEU A 43 -4.74 5.00 10.59
C LEU A 43 -4.01 4.09 9.59
N CYS A 44 -2.69 4.19 9.49
CA CYS A 44 -1.89 3.26 8.66
C CYS A 44 -2.04 1.82 9.14
N TYR A 45 -2.09 1.58 10.46
CA TYR A 45 -2.39 0.26 10.99
C TYR A 45 -3.79 -0.22 10.58
N ALA A 46 -4.79 0.66 10.60
CA ALA A 46 -6.18 0.31 10.28
C ALA A 46 -6.35 -0.17 8.84
N THR A 47 -5.54 0.28 7.88
CA THR A 47 -5.62 -0.16 6.47
C THR A 47 -4.97 -1.53 6.24
N GLY A 48 -4.00 -1.89 7.08
CA GLY A 48 -3.24 -3.14 7.04
C GLY A 48 -4.07 -4.43 6.96
N PRO A 49 -5.05 -4.66 7.85
CA PRO A 49 -5.85 -5.88 7.91
C PRO A 49 -6.51 -6.24 6.57
N VAL A 50 -7.33 -5.35 6.00
CA VAL A 50 -8.02 -5.65 4.75
C VAL A 50 -7.06 -5.62 3.56
N ALA A 51 -6.02 -4.79 3.59
CA ALA A 51 -4.98 -4.79 2.56
C ALA A 51 -4.26 -6.14 2.45
N SER A 52 -3.90 -6.78 3.57
CA SER A 52 -3.26 -8.10 3.54
C SER A 52 -4.22 -9.19 3.06
N MET A 53 -5.44 -9.22 3.60
CA MET A 53 -6.45 -10.21 3.21
C MET A 53 -6.87 -10.08 1.75
N SER A 54 -7.03 -8.86 1.24
CA SER A 54 -7.43 -8.61 -0.15
C SER A 54 -6.33 -9.00 -1.14
N ARG A 55 -5.05 -8.82 -0.81
CA ARG A 55 -3.94 -9.20 -1.70
C ARG A 55 -3.67 -10.71 -1.74
N THR A 56 -4.09 -11.45 -0.73
CA THR A 56 -3.69 -12.85 -0.54
C THR A 56 -4.90 -13.77 -0.55
N TYR A 57 -5.77 -13.64 0.45
CA TYR A 57 -6.89 -14.54 0.68
C TYR A 57 -8.03 -14.36 -0.33
N VAL A 58 -8.29 -13.15 -0.83
CA VAL A 58 -9.34 -12.95 -1.84
C VAL A 58 -8.99 -13.63 -3.18
N PRO A 59 -7.81 -13.39 -3.79
CA PRO A 59 -7.33 -14.17 -4.92
C PRO A 59 -7.36 -15.68 -4.68
N ALA A 60 -6.95 -16.13 -3.49
CA ALA A 60 -6.97 -17.53 -3.13
C ALA A 60 -8.41 -18.10 -3.07
N ALA A 61 -9.37 -17.36 -2.51
CA ALA A 61 -10.77 -17.76 -2.49
C ALA A 61 -11.36 -17.84 -3.90
N ILE A 62 -11.08 -16.84 -4.75
CA ILE A 62 -11.49 -16.81 -6.16
C ILE A 62 -10.90 -18.01 -6.92
N GLN A 63 -9.61 -18.30 -6.75
CA GLN A 63 -8.95 -19.45 -7.39
C GLN A 63 -9.56 -20.78 -6.92
N SER A 64 -9.95 -20.87 -5.63
CA SER A 64 -10.56 -22.08 -5.07
C SER A 64 -11.93 -22.34 -5.68
N ILE A 65 -12.80 -21.32 -5.74
CA ILE A 65 -14.13 -21.48 -6.34
C ILE A 65 -14.04 -21.66 -7.86
N ALA A 66 -13.11 -20.98 -8.53
CA ALA A 66 -12.81 -21.14 -9.96
C ALA A 66 -12.48 -22.60 -10.30
N THR A 67 -11.74 -23.28 -9.43
CA THR A 67 -11.41 -24.71 -9.60
C THR A 67 -12.64 -25.62 -9.42
N LEU A 68 -13.59 -25.22 -8.56
CA LEU A 68 -14.81 -26.01 -8.32
C LEU A 68 -15.87 -25.83 -9.41
N VAL A 69 -15.98 -24.65 -10.01
CA VAL A 69 -16.98 -24.35 -11.05
C VAL A 69 -16.43 -24.48 -12.48
N GLY A 70 -15.11 -24.52 -12.61
CA GLY A 70 -14.40 -24.62 -13.88
C GLY A 70 -14.47 -26.01 -14.52
N ARG A 71 -13.96 -26.10 -15.75
CA ARG A 71 -13.89 -27.33 -16.53
C ARG A 71 -12.51 -27.51 -17.13
N THR A 72 -12.09 -28.76 -17.34
CA THR A 72 -10.86 -29.07 -18.08
C THR A 72 -11.07 -28.81 -19.58
N SER A 73 -9.97 -28.80 -20.35
CA SER A 73 -10.00 -28.77 -21.82
C SER A 73 -10.90 -29.85 -22.44
N GLN A 74 -11.03 -30.99 -21.76
CA GLN A 74 -11.85 -32.14 -22.16
C GLN A 74 -13.28 -32.11 -21.60
N GLY A 75 -13.66 -31.04 -20.89
CA GLY A 75 -14.99 -30.88 -20.29
C GLY A 75 -15.22 -31.58 -18.95
N GLY A 76 -14.17 -32.18 -18.36
CA GLY A 76 -14.20 -32.81 -17.06
C GLY A 76 -14.08 -31.84 -15.88
N VAL A 77 -14.10 -32.37 -14.65
CA VAL A 77 -13.91 -31.60 -13.42
C VAL A 77 -12.44 -31.23 -13.27
N CYS A 78 -12.15 -29.98 -12.86
CA CYS A 78 -10.76 -29.56 -12.65
C CYS A 78 -10.08 -30.34 -11.51
N ALA A 79 -8.84 -30.74 -11.73
CA ALA A 79 -8.00 -31.33 -10.69
C ALA A 79 -7.57 -30.26 -9.67
N ARG A 80 -7.26 -30.69 -8.43
CA ARG A 80 -6.71 -29.81 -7.39
C ARG A 80 -5.27 -29.37 -7.65
N ARG A 81 -4.56 -30.07 -8.53
CA ARG A 81 -3.19 -29.79 -8.97
C ARG A 81 -3.15 -29.67 -10.48
N GLY A 82 -2.30 -28.77 -10.98
CA GLY A 82 -2.11 -28.53 -12.41
C GLY A 82 -2.87 -27.31 -12.94
N ASN A 83 -2.67 -27.04 -14.23
CA ASN A 83 -3.08 -25.79 -14.89
C ASN A 83 -4.24 -25.97 -15.91
N ASP A 84 -4.74 -27.19 -16.11
CA ASP A 84 -5.86 -27.48 -17.03
C ASP A 84 -7.21 -27.22 -16.35
N CYS A 85 -7.49 -25.95 -16.07
CA CYS A 85 -8.78 -25.52 -15.55
C CYS A 85 -9.20 -24.18 -16.15
N TYR A 86 -10.34 -24.19 -16.84
CA TYR A 86 -10.90 -23.05 -17.53
C TYR A 86 -12.20 -22.62 -16.89
N VAL A 87 -12.39 -21.31 -16.80
CA VAL A 87 -13.57 -20.68 -16.22
C VAL A 87 -14.09 -19.62 -17.18
N LYS A 88 -15.41 -19.47 -17.23
CA LYS A 88 -16.04 -18.46 -18.06
C LYS A 88 -15.74 -17.05 -17.52
N PHE A 89 -15.21 -16.18 -18.38
CA PHE A 89 -14.99 -14.77 -18.12
C PHE A 89 -15.67 -13.96 -19.25
N GLY A 90 -16.82 -13.37 -18.94
CA GLY A 90 -17.68 -12.76 -19.95
C GLY A 90 -18.15 -13.80 -20.97
N THR A 91 -17.77 -13.61 -22.23
CA THR A 91 -18.11 -14.52 -23.34
C THR A 91 -17.05 -15.60 -23.61
N SER A 92 -15.84 -15.45 -23.07
CA SER A 92 -14.68 -16.31 -23.37
C SER A 92 -14.32 -17.21 -22.18
N TRP A 93 -13.57 -18.27 -22.45
CA TRP A 93 -12.98 -19.14 -21.44
C TRP A 93 -11.55 -18.70 -21.15
N VAL A 94 -11.20 -18.58 -19.88
CA VAL A 94 -9.86 -18.20 -19.44
C VAL A 94 -9.35 -19.18 -18.41
N HIS A 95 -8.02 -19.33 -18.31
CA HIS A 95 -7.41 -20.12 -17.25
C HIS A 95 -7.78 -19.56 -15.87
N SER A 96 -8.02 -20.45 -14.91
CA SER A 96 -8.39 -20.08 -13.53
C SER A 96 -7.36 -19.17 -12.85
N THR A 97 -6.07 -19.34 -13.16
CA THR A 97 -4.97 -18.49 -12.68
C THR A 97 -4.96 -17.10 -13.33
N SER A 98 -5.30 -17.02 -14.63
CA SER A 98 -5.40 -15.75 -15.36
C SER A 98 -6.64 -14.94 -14.99
N TYR A 99 -7.68 -15.57 -14.47
CA TYR A 99 -8.93 -14.91 -14.09
C TYR A 99 -8.71 -13.74 -13.10
N VAL A 100 -7.93 -13.96 -12.04
CA VAL A 100 -7.60 -12.91 -11.06
C VAL A 100 -6.77 -11.79 -11.69
N LEU A 101 -5.88 -12.11 -12.64
CA LEU A 101 -5.06 -11.13 -13.34
C LEU A 101 -5.90 -10.20 -14.20
N TYR A 102 -6.90 -10.73 -14.92
CA TYR A 102 -7.83 -9.91 -15.68
C TYR A 102 -8.64 -8.99 -14.78
N LEU A 103 -9.14 -9.50 -13.64
CA LEU A 103 -9.82 -8.65 -12.65
C LEU A 103 -8.92 -7.55 -12.12
N LYS A 104 -7.66 -7.88 -11.82
CA LYS A 104 -6.69 -6.90 -11.32
C LYS A 104 -6.38 -5.84 -12.39
N ALA A 105 -6.19 -6.24 -13.64
CA ALA A 105 -5.94 -5.33 -14.75
C ALA A 105 -7.11 -4.35 -14.98
N ILE A 106 -8.34 -4.85 -14.99
CA ILE A 106 -9.56 -4.01 -15.09
C ILE A 106 -9.65 -3.07 -13.90
N SER A 107 -9.43 -3.59 -12.68
CA SER A 107 -9.46 -2.79 -11.46
C SER A 107 -8.42 -1.66 -11.51
N THR A 108 -7.18 -1.95 -11.92
CA THR A 108 -6.11 -0.95 -12.06
C THR A 108 -6.41 0.11 -13.13
N ALA A 109 -7.09 -0.25 -14.23
CA ALA A 109 -7.56 0.74 -15.20
C ALA A 109 -8.61 1.69 -14.59
N VAL A 110 -9.57 1.14 -13.83
CA VAL A 110 -10.61 1.92 -13.14
C VAL A 110 -10.01 2.77 -12.01
N GLU A 111 -9.05 2.23 -11.25
CA GLU A 111 -8.28 2.94 -10.22
C GLU A 111 -7.64 4.21 -10.80
N GLY A 112 -7.06 4.15 -12.00
CA GLY A 112 -6.45 5.30 -12.65
C GLY A 112 -7.44 6.43 -12.97
N VAL A 113 -8.62 6.08 -13.48
CA VAL A 113 -9.69 7.06 -13.75
C VAL A 113 -10.16 7.70 -12.44
N ILE A 114 -10.42 6.88 -11.42
CA ILE A 114 -10.90 7.34 -10.11
C ILE A 114 -9.84 8.20 -9.42
N ALA A 115 -8.57 7.83 -9.48
CA ALA A 115 -7.46 8.61 -8.94
C ALA A 115 -7.45 10.04 -9.49
N ILE A 116 -7.61 10.21 -10.81
CA ILE A 116 -7.66 11.54 -11.44
C ILE A 116 -8.83 12.37 -10.89
N LEU A 117 -10.01 11.76 -10.75
CA LEU A 117 -11.20 12.46 -10.27
C LEU A 117 -11.07 12.87 -8.78
N PHE A 118 -10.68 11.93 -7.93
CA PHE A 118 -10.61 12.12 -6.48
C PHE A 118 -9.44 13.01 -6.04
N MET A 119 -8.30 12.97 -6.72
CA MET A 119 -7.19 13.89 -6.42
C MET A 119 -7.58 15.35 -6.64
N GLY A 120 -8.28 15.64 -7.74
CA GLY A 120 -8.77 16.99 -7.98
C GLY A 120 -9.79 17.41 -6.91
N ILE A 121 -10.70 16.52 -6.50
CA ILE A 121 -11.65 16.80 -5.42
C ILE A 121 -10.92 17.01 -4.08
N ALA A 122 -9.89 16.23 -3.76
CA ALA A 122 -9.16 16.32 -2.49
C ALA A 122 -8.32 17.61 -2.33
N ASP A 123 -8.07 18.33 -3.42
CA ASP A 123 -7.36 19.62 -3.43
C ASP A 123 -8.29 20.82 -3.19
N TYR A 124 -9.60 20.67 -3.45
CA TYR A 124 -10.59 21.73 -3.28
C TYR A 124 -11.60 21.36 -2.19
N SER A 125 -11.96 22.33 -1.34
CA SER A 125 -12.84 22.12 -0.19
C SER A 125 -12.25 21.17 0.88
N ASN A 126 -12.74 21.26 2.12
CA ASN A 126 -12.21 20.51 3.28
C ASN A 126 -12.57 19.01 3.25
N TYR A 127 -12.68 18.40 2.06
CA TYR A 127 -13.06 17.01 1.88
C TYR A 127 -11.92 16.02 2.13
N ARG A 128 -10.66 16.45 2.18
CA ARG A 128 -9.50 15.54 2.29
C ARG A 128 -9.60 14.56 3.47
N LYS A 129 -10.02 15.03 4.65
CA LYS A 129 -10.22 14.16 5.83
C LYS A 129 -11.35 13.16 5.60
N ILE A 130 -12.47 13.62 5.05
CA ILE A 130 -13.65 12.78 4.79
C ILE A 130 -13.32 11.72 3.74
N LEU A 131 -12.57 12.10 2.70
CA LEU A 131 -12.15 11.23 1.63
C LEU A 131 -11.16 10.17 2.17
N LEU A 132 -10.22 10.54 3.04
CA LEU A 132 -9.33 9.59 3.71
C LEU A 132 -10.10 8.62 4.62
N CYS A 133 -10.82 9.14 5.62
CA CYS A 133 -11.46 8.31 6.63
C CYS A 133 -12.64 7.51 6.05
N GLY A 134 -13.41 8.14 5.16
CA GLY A 134 -14.56 7.54 4.49
C GLY A 134 -14.16 6.44 3.53
N SER A 135 -13.07 6.59 2.77
CA SER A 135 -12.58 5.50 1.91
C SER A 135 -12.07 4.31 2.72
N ILE A 136 -11.36 4.52 3.84
CA ILE A 136 -10.92 3.41 4.72
C ILE A 136 -12.11 2.71 5.38
N LEU A 137 -13.10 3.49 5.86
CA LEU A 137 -14.33 2.93 6.41
C LEU A 137 -15.06 2.08 5.36
N PHE A 138 -15.22 2.61 4.15
CA PHE A 138 -15.85 1.91 3.04
C PHE A 138 -15.06 0.66 2.65
N TYR A 139 -13.73 0.71 2.67
CA TYR A 139 -12.85 -0.43 2.42
C TYR A 139 -13.10 -1.57 3.42
N GLY A 140 -13.23 -1.24 4.70
CA GLY A 140 -13.61 -2.21 5.73
C GLY A 140 -15.03 -2.78 5.54
N LEU A 141 -16.00 -1.94 5.17
CA LEU A 141 -17.38 -2.35 4.94
C LEU A 141 -17.53 -3.31 3.74
N ILE A 142 -16.80 -3.08 2.64
CA ILE A 142 -16.79 -3.99 1.47
C ILE A 142 -16.24 -5.37 1.84
N ALA A 143 -15.36 -5.47 2.84
CA ALA A 143 -14.80 -6.75 3.28
C ALA A 143 -15.78 -7.59 4.12
N LEU A 144 -16.82 -6.99 4.71
CA LEU A 144 -17.79 -7.70 5.56
C LEU A 144 -18.60 -8.80 4.83
N PRO A 145 -19.19 -8.57 3.64
CA PRO A 145 -20.03 -9.57 2.97
C PRO A 145 -19.30 -10.84 2.51
N PHE A 146 -17.97 -10.91 2.56
CA PHE A 146 -17.20 -12.09 2.12
C PHE A 146 -17.62 -13.36 2.87
N ALA A 147 -17.85 -13.30 4.19
CA ALA A 147 -18.28 -14.46 4.98
C ALA A 147 -19.60 -15.09 4.53
N GLY A 148 -20.48 -14.33 3.86
CA GLY A 148 -21.76 -14.84 3.33
C GLY A 148 -21.64 -15.57 1.99
N LEU A 149 -20.54 -15.38 1.26
CA LEU A 149 -20.37 -15.88 -0.11
C LEU A 149 -19.70 -17.27 -0.12
N THR A 150 -20.39 -18.26 0.42
CA THR A 150 -19.84 -19.62 0.63
C THR A 150 -20.27 -20.66 -0.39
N ASP A 151 -21.33 -20.38 -1.15
CA ASP A 151 -21.90 -21.34 -2.10
C ASP A 151 -20.95 -21.61 -3.28
N LYS A 152 -20.91 -22.86 -3.75
CA LYS A 152 -20.04 -23.30 -4.86
C LYS A 152 -20.68 -23.02 -6.23
N THR A 153 -21.06 -21.77 -6.47
CA THR A 153 -21.76 -21.38 -7.71
C THR A 153 -21.01 -20.29 -8.48
N TYR A 154 -21.30 -20.17 -9.78
CA TYR A 154 -20.80 -19.07 -10.61
C TYR A 154 -21.24 -17.69 -10.11
N ALA A 155 -22.43 -17.60 -9.50
CA ALA A 155 -22.94 -16.36 -8.91
C ALA A 155 -22.06 -15.91 -7.73
N THR A 156 -21.68 -16.83 -6.85
CA THR A 156 -20.77 -16.55 -5.73
C THR A 156 -19.40 -16.09 -6.22
N MET A 157 -18.84 -16.77 -7.23
CA MET A 157 -17.55 -16.37 -7.82
C MET A 157 -17.61 -14.96 -8.41
N THR A 158 -18.71 -14.64 -9.09
CA THR A 158 -18.95 -13.30 -9.63
C THR A 158 -19.07 -12.26 -8.50
N GLY A 159 -19.80 -12.57 -7.43
CA GLY A 159 -19.89 -11.72 -6.24
C GLY A 159 -18.53 -11.44 -5.60
N LEU A 160 -17.71 -12.47 -5.39
CA LEU A 160 -16.34 -12.33 -4.87
C LEU A 160 -15.47 -11.48 -5.80
N SER A 161 -15.63 -11.64 -7.12
CA SER A 161 -14.89 -10.87 -8.13
C SER A 161 -15.25 -9.38 -8.11
N VAL A 162 -16.54 -9.05 -7.97
CA VAL A 162 -17.03 -7.67 -7.87
C VAL A 162 -16.54 -7.04 -6.57
N LEU A 163 -16.67 -7.73 -5.43
CA LEU A 163 -16.15 -7.23 -4.15
C LEU A 163 -14.63 -7.03 -4.19
N TYR A 164 -13.88 -7.95 -4.83
CA TYR A 164 -12.45 -7.79 -5.03
C TYR A 164 -12.12 -6.54 -5.85
N ALA A 165 -12.83 -6.29 -6.95
CA ALA A 165 -12.65 -5.09 -7.75
C ALA A 165 -12.95 -3.81 -6.94
N LEU A 166 -14.02 -3.81 -6.15
CA LEU A 166 -14.39 -2.69 -5.26
C LEU A 166 -13.32 -2.44 -4.18
N LEU A 167 -12.77 -3.50 -3.59
CA LEU A 167 -11.65 -3.40 -2.65
C LEU A 167 -10.45 -2.74 -3.32
N ASN A 168 -10.02 -3.20 -4.50
CA ASN A 168 -8.88 -2.63 -5.23
C ASN A 168 -9.08 -1.15 -5.61
N VAL A 169 -10.28 -0.80 -6.08
CA VAL A 169 -10.64 0.58 -6.40
C VAL A 169 -10.59 1.48 -5.16
N THR A 170 -11.15 1.02 -4.04
CA THR A 170 -11.15 1.77 -2.78
C THR A 170 -9.74 1.86 -2.20
N ASP A 171 -8.92 0.82 -2.38
CA ASP A 171 -7.51 0.75 -1.98
C ASP A 171 -6.70 1.91 -2.57
N CYS A 172 -6.88 2.17 -3.86
CA CYS A 172 -6.26 3.29 -4.55
C CYS A 172 -6.65 4.65 -3.95
N VAL A 173 -7.94 4.86 -3.68
CA VAL A 173 -8.44 6.15 -3.16
C VAL A 173 -7.81 6.49 -1.81
N TYR A 174 -7.79 5.53 -0.88
CA TYR A 174 -7.21 5.81 0.43
C TYR A 174 -5.67 5.92 0.35
N GLN A 175 -4.97 5.08 -0.43
CA GLN A 175 -3.50 5.13 -0.52
C GLN A 175 -3.00 6.46 -1.08
N ILE A 176 -3.65 6.98 -2.13
CA ILE A 176 -3.32 8.31 -2.68
C ILE A 176 -3.52 9.38 -1.61
N THR A 177 -4.62 9.30 -0.88
CA THR A 177 -4.97 10.31 0.12
C THR A 177 -4.05 10.23 1.32
N GLU A 178 -3.71 9.02 1.79
CA GLU A 178 -2.76 8.76 2.86
C GLU A 178 -1.36 9.28 2.49
N GLY A 179 -0.89 8.97 1.28
CA GLY A 179 0.38 9.47 0.76
C GLY A 179 0.45 11.00 0.70
N SER A 180 -0.68 11.67 0.44
CA SER A 180 -0.78 13.14 0.42
C SER A 180 -0.56 13.80 1.80
N TYR A 181 -0.61 13.04 2.89
CA TYR A 181 -0.36 13.56 4.24
C TYR A 181 1.13 13.59 4.59
N ILE A 182 1.97 12.77 3.94
CA ILE A 182 3.42 12.75 4.19
C ILE A 182 4.05 14.14 3.98
N PRO A 183 3.76 14.87 2.87
CA PRO A 183 4.24 16.23 2.69
C PRO A 183 3.80 17.23 3.78
N LEU A 184 2.67 17.00 4.47
CA LEU A 184 2.23 17.87 5.56
C LEU A 184 3.15 17.76 6.77
N PHE A 185 3.53 16.53 7.12
CA PHE A 185 4.52 16.28 8.18
C PHE A 185 5.92 16.80 7.78
N MET A 186 6.30 16.66 6.51
CA MET A 186 7.55 17.20 5.98
C MET A 186 7.62 18.72 6.11
N ARG A 187 6.56 19.43 5.70
CA ARG A 187 6.48 20.90 5.80
C ARG A 187 6.47 21.37 7.25
N ALA A 188 5.82 20.65 8.15
CA ALA A 188 5.80 20.98 9.57
C ALA A 188 7.18 20.89 10.24
N SER A 189 8.08 20.07 9.69
CA SER A 189 9.46 19.96 10.16
C SER A 189 10.44 20.91 9.46
N SER A 190 9.96 21.77 8.55
CA SER A 190 10.83 22.78 7.95
C SER A 190 11.25 23.80 9.01
N PRO A 191 12.57 24.01 9.25
CA PRO A 191 13.04 25.06 10.13
C PRO A 191 12.63 26.45 9.64
N LYS A 192 12.38 27.38 10.56
CA LYS A 192 12.16 28.81 10.30
C LYS A 192 13.52 29.54 10.40
N GLY A 193 13.76 30.53 9.52
CA GLY A 193 14.97 31.35 9.53
C GLY A 193 16.00 30.98 8.46
N GLU A 194 17.18 31.62 8.51
CA GLU A 194 18.31 31.37 7.62
C GLU A 194 19.04 30.09 8.00
N THR A 195 18.48 28.94 7.60
CA THR A 195 19.20 27.67 7.61
C THR A 195 19.73 27.40 6.21
N SER A 196 20.91 26.78 6.10
CA SER A 196 21.43 26.38 4.79
C SER A 196 20.43 25.44 4.10
N GLU A 197 20.28 25.60 2.78
CA GLU A 197 19.33 24.82 1.98
C GLU A 197 19.58 23.31 2.11
N GLU A 198 20.84 22.90 2.26
CA GLU A 198 21.22 21.51 2.46
C GLU A 198 20.73 20.94 3.80
N VAL A 199 20.94 21.68 4.90
CA VAL A 199 20.46 21.27 6.24
C VAL A 199 18.93 21.19 6.25
N ARG A 200 18.27 22.20 5.68
CA ARG A 200 16.80 22.24 5.55
C ARG A 200 16.28 21.03 4.78
N ARG A 201 16.89 20.72 3.63
CA ARG A 201 16.53 19.57 2.80
C ARG A 201 16.71 18.25 3.56
N ASN A 202 17.82 18.08 4.27
CA ASN A 202 18.09 16.86 5.03
C ASN A 202 17.08 16.64 6.17
N ILE A 203 16.70 17.69 6.89
CA ILE A 203 15.67 17.60 7.96
C ILE A 203 14.31 17.19 7.36
N ILE A 204 13.90 17.83 6.27
CA ILE A 204 12.64 17.56 5.59
C ILE A 204 12.60 16.12 5.05
N LEU A 205 13.66 15.67 4.37
CA LEU A 205 13.76 14.31 3.84
C LEU A 205 13.78 13.27 4.95
N LYS A 206 14.52 13.52 6.05
CA LYS A 206 14.55 12.63 7.21
C LYS A 206 13.15 12.48 7.80
N ARG A 207 12.43 13.58 8.02
CA ARG A 207 11.04 13.51 8.52
C ARG A 207 10.12 12.73 7.56
N GLY A 208 10.18 13.03 6.26
CA GLY A 208 9.38 12.34 5.25
C GLY A 208 9.66 10.84 5.23
N SER A 209 10.94 10.45 5.26
CA SER A 209 11.35 9.05 5.29
C SER A 209 10.85 8.32 6.55
N THR A 210 10.98 8.93 7.74
CA THR A 210 10.49 8.32 8.99
C THR A 210 8.98 8.15 9.00
N VAL A 211 8.25 9.18 8.55
CA VAL A 211 6.79 9.10 8.45
C VAL A 211 6.41 7.99 7.49
N SER A 212 6.95 7.98 6.27
CA SER A 212 6.67 6.97 5.26
C SER A 212 6.98 5.54 5.71
N VAL A 213 8.19 5.30 6.25
CA VAL A 213 8.59 3.95 6.70
C VAL A 213 7.72 3.48 7.85
N MET A 214 7.47 4.33 8.85
CA MET A 214 6.62 3.93 9.98
C MET A 214 5.17 3.68 9.53
N GLY A 215 4.65 4.42 8.54
CA GLY A 215 3.35 4.12 7.94
C GLY A 215 3.30 2.72 7.33
N ILE A 216 4.30 2.38 6.51
CA ILE A 216 4.43 1.04 5.90
C ILE A 216 4.53 -0.05 6.97
N VAL A 217 5.38 0.14 7.97
CA VAL A 217 5.57 -0.84 9.05
C VAL A 217 4.29 -1.04 9.84
N LEU A 218 3.57 0.02 10.21
CA LEU A 218 2.32 -0.10 10.95
C LEU A 218 1.20 -0.73 10.10
N GLY A 219 1.14 -0.41 8.80
CA GLY A 219 0.25 -1.11 7.87
C GLY A 219 0.57 -2.60 7.78
N ASN A 220 1.86 -2.97 7.73
CA ASN A 220 2.27 -4.37 7.77
C ASN A 220 1.95 -5.04 9.11
N CYS A 221 2.12 -4.34 10.25
CA CYS A 221 1.70 -4.85 11.55
C CYS A 221 0.19 -5.15 11.58
N GLY A 222 -0.63 -4.26 11.03
CA GLY A 222 -2.07 -4.50 10.89
C GLY A 222 -2.37 -5.71 10.01
N GLY A 223 -1.63 -5.86 8.90
CA GLY A 223 -1.70 -7.02 8.03
C GLY A 223 -1.30 -8.33 8.73
N LEU A 224 -0.24 -8.30 9.54
CA LEU A 224 0.23 -9.43 10.35
C LEU A 224 -0.79 -9.84 11.41
N THR A 225 -1.45 -8.87 12.07
CA THR A 225 -2.55 -9.16 13.01
C THR A 225 -3.67 -9.93 12.32
N ALA A 226 -4.09 -9.49 11.13
CA ALA A 226 -5.14 -10.17 10.37
C ALA A 226 -4.71 -11.56 9.88
N LEU A 227 -3.46 -11.70 9.41
CA LEU A 227 -2.91 -13.00 9.00
C LEU A 227 -2.82 -13.96 10.19
N LEU A 228 -2.40 -13.50 11.36
CA LEU A 228 -2.36 -14.31 12.58
C LEU A 228 -3.75 -14.81 12.97
N ILE A 229 -4.77 -13.94 12.90
CA ILE A 229 -6.17 -14.33 13.10
C ILE A 229 -6.58 -15.38 12.06
N GLY A 230 -6.22 -15.18 10.78
CA GLY A 230 -6.47 -16.13 9.71
C GLY A 230 -5.83 -17.50 9.95
N ILE A 231 -4.60 -17.53 10.48
CA ILE A 231 -3.90 -18.76 10.90
C ILE A 231 -4.69 -19.43 12.02
N ILE A 232 -5.03 -18.71 13.09
CA ILE A 232 -5.78 -19.25 14.24
C ILE A 232 -7.10 -19.88 13.78
N ILE A 233 -7.83 -19.22 12.87
CA ILE A 233 -9.08 -19.74 12.31
C ILE A 233 -8.84 -21.00 11.48
N SER A 234 -7.83 -20.95 10.59
CA SER A 234 -7.54 -22.04 9.65
C SER A 234 -7.07 -23.31 10.36
N TYR A 235 -6.32 -23.18 11.46
CA TYR A 235 -5.89 -24.30 12.28
C TYR A 235 -6.91 -24.71 13.35
N GLY A 236 -7.69 -23.77 13.88
CA GLY A 236 -8.62 -24.01 14.99
C GLY A 236 -9.98 -24.60 14.61
N ARG A 237 -10.49 -24.35 13.38
CA ARG A 237 -11.82 -24.83 12.96
C ARG A 237 -11.82 -26.15 12.19
N GLY A 238 -10.66 -26.80 12.05
CA GLY A 238 -10.50 -28.04 11.30
C GLY A 238 -9.83 -27.84 9.95
N GLY A 239 -9.19 -28.88 9.44
CA GLY A 239 -8.25 -28.80 8.32
C GLY A 239 -8.85 -28.27 7.00
N PRO A 240 -8.00 -27.83 6.06
CA PRO A 240 -8.40 -27.25 4.76
C PRO A 240 -9.35 -28.14 3.94
N ILE A 241 -9.26 -29.45 4.13
CA ILE A 241 -10.03 -30.47 3.41
C ILE A 241 -11.52 -30.45 3.80
N ALA A 242 -11.85 -30.14 5.07
CA ALA A 242 -13.22 -30.14 5.58
C ALA A 242 -13.95 -28.81 5.35
N ASN A 243 -13.26 -27.69 5.53
CA ASN A 243 -13.86 -26.35 5.52
C ASN A 243 -13.61 -25.56 4.22
N GLY A 244 -12.72 -26.03 3.34
CA GLY A 244 -12.39 -25.37 2.09
C GLY A 244 -11.95 -23.92 2.27
N TYR A 245 -12.41 -23.04 1.38
CA TYR A 245 -12.06 -21.60 1.37
C TYR A 245 -12.88 -20.76 2.38
N HIS A 246 -13.76 -21.36 3.18
CA HIS A 246 -14.59 -20.64 4.14
C HIS A 246 -13.76 -19.91 5.21
N ASN A 247 -12.65 -20.52 5.63
CA ASN A 247 -11.72 -19.92 6.60
C ASN A 247 -11.11 -18.62 6.07
N PHE A 248 -10.81 -18.55 4.77
CA PHE A 248 -10.32 -17.31 4.14
C PHE A 248 -11.38 -16.22 4.14
N LEU A 249 -12.64 -16.56 3.80
CA LEU A 249 -13.75 -15.61 3.81
C LEU A 249 -14.01 -15.02 5.20
N LEU A 250 -13.99 -15.88 6.22
CA LEU A 250 -14.16 -15.44 7.61
C LEU A 250 -13.02 -14.51 8.06
N ALA A 251 -11.77 -14.83 7.70
CA ALA A 251 -10.62 -13.99 8.00
C ALA A 251 -10.71 -12.61 7.32
N ILE A 252 -11.15 -12.55 6.06
CA ILE A 252 -11.40 -11.30 5.34
C ILE A 252 -12.44 -10.44 6.07
N THR A 253 -13.56 -11.03 6.49
CA THR A 253 -14.61 -10.32 7.22
C THR A 253 -14.12 -9.78 8.57
N ILE A 254 -13.35 -10.55 9.34
CA ILE A 254 -12.79 -10.09 10.61
C ILE A 254 -11.81 -8.94 10.39
N ALA A 255 -10.97 -9.01 9.36
CA ALA A 255 -10.11 -7.90 8.98
C ALA A 255 -10.92 -6.64 8.62
N GLY A 256 -12.06 -6.81 7.95
CA GLY A 256 -13.04 -5.74 7.70
C GLY A 256 -13.53 -5.09 8.99
N CYS A 257 -13.96 -5.88 9.97
CA CYS A 257 -14.39 -5.39 11.28
C CYS A 257 -13.29 -4.60 12.00
N LEU A 258 -12.06 -5.12 12.01
CA LEU A 258 -10.90 -4.43 12.61
C LEU A 258 -10.66 -3.09 11.92
N THR A 259 -10.67 -3.07 10.59
CA THR A 259 -10.48 -1.85 9.78
C THR A 259 -11.54 -0.82 10.11
N VAL A 260 -12.82 -1.20 10.16
CA VAL A 260 -13.93 -0.30 10.52
C VAL A 260 -13.71 0.31 11.89
N VAL A 261 -13.47 -0.50 12.93
CA VAL A 261 -13.28 -0.03 14.30
C VAL A 261 -12.12 0.94 14.41
N PHE A 262 -10.94 0.57 13.91
CA PHE A 262 -9.76 1.42 13.99
C PHE A 262 -9.86 2.67 13.10
N SER A 263 -10.57 2.60 11.97
CA SER A 263 -10.83 3.77 11.11
C SER A 263 -11.72 4.80 11.81
N ILE A 264 -12.77 4.36 12.53
CA ILE A 264 -13.68 5.25 13.27
C ILE A 264 -12.89 5.96 14.37
N ILE A 265 -12.12 5.20 15.15
CA ILE A 265 -11.26 5.76 16.19
C ILE A 265 -10.29 6.79 15.58
N SER A 266 -9.59 6.43 14.50
CA SER A 266 -8.61 7.32 13.85
C SER A 266 -9.25 8.58 13.27
N ALA A 267 -10.47 8.49 12.74
CA ALA A 267 -11.22 9.60 12.17
C ALA A 267 -11.49 10.72 13.21
N TYR A 268 -11.69 10.39 14.48
CA TYR A 268 -11.87 11.39 15.53
C TYR A 268 -10.58 12.18 15.83
N PHE A 269 -9.40 11.56 15.70
CA PHE A 269 -8.14 12.18 16.11
C PHE A 269 -7.39 12.90 14.99
N ILE A 270 -7.64 12.57 13.72
CA ILE A 270 -6.95 13.21 12.59
C ILE A 270 -7.53 14.61 12.33
N PRO A 271 -6.69 15.66 12.28
CA PRO A 271 -7.17 17.02 12.01
C PRO A 271 -7.58 17.17 10.54
N SER A 272 -8.53 18.07 10.29
CA SER A 272 -8.90 18.44 8.92
C SER A 272 -7.80 19.31 8.30
N VAL A 273 -7.49 19.07 7.03
CA VAL A 273 -6.55 19.88 6.25
C VAL A 273 -7.34 21.00 5.58
N GLN A 274 -6.93 22.25 5.81
CA GLN A 274 -7.51 23.40 5.11
C GLN A 274 -7.16 23.31 3.63
N ALA A 275 -8.17 23.14 2.78
CA ALA A 275 -8.01 23.06 1.33
C ALA A 275 -8.35 24.40 0.66
N LYS A 276 -8.07 24.49 -0.65
CA LYS A 276 -8.36 25.71 -1.41
C LYS A 276 -9.88 25.90 -1.51
N PRO A 277 -10.38 27.15 -1.40
CA PRO A 277 -11.80 27.42 -1.58
C PRO A 277 -12.22 27.06 -3.01
N LYS A 278 -13.41 26.47 -3.14
CA LYS A 278 -13.98 26.10 -4.44
C LYS A 278 -14.32 27.37 -5.22
N PRO A 279 -13.89 27.52 -6.49
CA PRO A 279 -14.33 28.63 -7.33
C PRO A 279 -15.86 28.57 -7.53
N LYS A 280 -16.54 29.71 -7.40
CA LYS A 280 -18.00 29.80 -7.48
C LYS A 280 -18.47 29.40 -8.88
N GLY A 281 -19.51 28.55 -8.97
CA GLY A 281 -20.15 28.16 -10.24
C GLY A 281 -19.49 27.01 -11.02
N GLU A 282 -18.28 26.55 -10.65
CA GLU A 282 -17.64 25.44 -11.36
C GLU A 282 -17.98 24.06 -10.77
N PHE A 283 -18.19 23.07 -11.63
CA PHE A 283 -18.41 21.68 -11.22
C PHE A 283 -17.08 21.02 -10.80
N LEU A 284 -17.10 20.25 -9.70
CA LEU A 284 -15.88 19.68 -9.11
C LEU A 284 -15.14 18.72 -10.06
N LEU A 285 -15.86 17.89 -10.81
CA LEU A 285 -15.23 16.96 -11.76
C LEU A 285 -14.54 17.71 -12.92
N PHE A 286 -15.12 18.82 -13.37
CA PHE A 286 -14.52 19.63 -14.43
C PHE A 286 -13.20 20.26 -13.96
N LEU A 287 -13.13 20.67 -12.70
CA LEU A 287 -11.89 21.16 -12.07
C LEU A 287 -10.81 20.09 -12.05
N SER A 288 -11.14 18.84 -11.69
CA SER A 288 -10.19 17.71 -11.70
C SER A 288 -9.61 17.47 -13.10
N ILE A 289 -10.46 17.47 -14.13
CA ILE A 289 -10.02 17.25 -15.53
C ILE A 289 -9.18 18.43 -16.02
N LYS A 290 -9.62 19.68 -15.78
CA LYS A 290 -8.86 20.89 -16.13
C LYS A 290 -7.49 20.93 -15.48
N ARG A 291 -7.39 20.48 -14.23
CA ARG A 291 -6.12 20.33 -13.49
C ARG A 291 -5.22 19.27 -14.13
N CYS A 292 -5.78 18.10 -14.46
CA CYS A 292 -5.05 17.03 -15.15
C CYS A 292 -4.46 17.54 -16.47
N ILE A 293 -5.27 18.21 -17.30
CA ILE A 293 -4.82 18.80 -18.56
C ILE A 293 -3.71 19.85 -18.32
N SER A 294 -3.86 20.69 -17.29
CA SER A 294 -2.83 21.67 -16.94
C SER A 294 -1.52 21.02 -16.49
N LEU A 295 -1.58 19.93 -15.73
CA LEU A 295 -0.39 19.15 -15.35
C LEU A 295 0.28 18.52 -16.58
N LEU A 296 -0.50 17.97 -17.51
CA LEU A 296 0.01 17.43 -18.77
C LEU A 296 0.71 18.51 -19.62
N LYS A 297 0.14 19.71 -19.70
CA LYS A 297 0.77 20.84 -20.40
C LYS A 297 2.11 21.27 -19.76
N ASN A 298 2.26 21.08 -18.46
CA ASN A 298 3.47 21.43 -17.72
C ASN A 298 4.53 20.32 -17.70
N ILE A 299 4.31 19.18 -18.36
CA ILE A 299 5.30 18.08 -18.42
C ILE A 299 6.64 18.56 -18.98
N THR A 300 6.60 19.42 -20.00
CA THR A 300 7.81 19.98 -20.64
C THR A 300 8.64 20.82 -19.69
N LYS A 301 8.02 21.42 -18.66
CA LYS A 301 8.71 22.24 -17.66
C LYS A 301 9.45 21.40 -16.61
N TYR A 302 8.96 20.19 -16.31
CA TYR A 302 9.54 19.30 -15.29
C TYR A 302 9.68 17.86 -15.80
N PRO A 303 10.48 17.63 -16.86
CA PRO A 303 10.56 16.32 -17.52
C PRO A 303 11.08 15.22 -16.58
N GLN A 304 12.01 15.54 -15.68
CA GLN A 304 12.59 14.58 -14.74
C GLN A 304 11.56 14.03 -13.73
N ALA A 305 10.64 14.88 -13.26
CA ALA A 305 9.58 14.45 -12.36
C ALA A 305 8.58 13.52 -13.07
N PHE A 306 8.30 13.81 -14.35
CA PHE A 306 7.43 12.97 -15.17
C PHE A 306 8.06 11.62 -15.51
N ILE A 307 9.34 11.60 -15.89
CA ILE A 307 10.11 10.36 -16.10
C ILE A 307 10.11 9.50 -14.83
N TYR A 308 10.32 10.11 -13.66
CA TYR A 308 10.25 9.40 -12.39
C TYR A 308 8.86 8.80 -12.13
N CYS A 309 7.78 9.55 -12.43
CA CYS A 309 6.41 9.07 -12.30
C CYS A 309 6.13 7.86 -13.21
N ILE A 310 6.50 7.95 -14.50
CA ILE A 310 6.37 6.83 -15.45
C ILE A 310 7.15 5.62 -14.96
N SER A 311 8.40 5.82 -14.54
CA SER A 311 9.27 4.75 -14.05
C SER A 311 8.66 4.05 -12.83
N TRP A 312 8.11 4.83 -11.88
CA TRP A 312 7.41 4.30 -10.72
C TRP A 312 6.18 3.48 -11.11
N VAL A 313 5.36 3.96 -12.04
CA VAL A 313 4.16 3.25 -12.51
C VAL A 313 4.54 1.92 -13.17
N ILE A 314 5.50 1.93 -14.09
CA ILE A 314 5.97 0.70 -14.77
C ILE A 314 6.50 -0.30 -13.75
N TRP A 315 7.37 0.15 -12.84
CA TRP A 315 7.93 -0.71 -11.80
C TRP A 315 6.85 -1.29 -10.89
N ASN A 316 5.97 -0.44 -10.34
CA ASN A 316 4.97 -0.85 -9.36
C ASN A 316 3.94 -1.82 -9.96
N VAL A 317 3.48 -1.57 -11.19
CA VAL A 317 2.53 -2.46 -11.90
C VAL A 317 3.19 -3.79 -12.21
N SER A 318 4.42 -3.78 -12.75
CA SER A 318 5.14 -5.01 -13.09
C SER A 318 5.41 -5.85 -11.86
N TYR A 319 5.90 -5.22 -10.78
CA TYR A 319 6.19 -5.88 -9.51
C TYR A 319 4.94 -6.47 -8.86
N SER A 320 3.86 -5.68 -8.75
CA SER A 320 2.62 -6.14 -8.11
C SER A 320 1.97 -7.28 -8.88
N ASN A 321 1.96 -7.22 -10.21
CA ASN A 321 1.44 -8.29 -11.05
C ASN A 321 2.30 -9.55 -10.95
N PHE A 322 3.63 -9.40 -11.00
CA PHE A 322 4.55 -10.53 -10.85
C PHE A 322 4.33 -11.27 -9.52
N LEU A 323 4.29 -10.55 -8.40
CA LEU A 323 4.03 -11.14 -7.10
C LEU A 323 2.66 -11.85 -7.03
N SER A 324 1.62 -11.23 -7.60
CA SER A 324 0.29 -11.82 -7.62
C SER A 324 0.26 -13.15 -8.40
N VAL A 325 0.90 -13.20 -9.57
CA VAL A 325 1.03 -14.42 -10.38
C VAL A 325 1.83 -15.47 -9.63
N PHE A 326 3.00 -15.10 -9.12
CA PHE A 326 3.93 -16.01 -8.45
C PHE A 326 3.25 -16.73 -7.28
N VAL A 327 2.54 -15.98 -6.44
CA VAL A 327 1.82 -16.48 -5.27
C VAL A 327 0.68 -17.43 -5.65
N LEU A 328 -0.05 -17.14 -6.75
CA LEU A 328 -1.12 -18.01 -7.25
C LEU A 328 -0.59 -19.30 -7.91
N LEU A 329 0.54 -19.22 -8.61
CA LEU A 329 1.22 -20.37 -9.21
C LEU A 329 1.80 -21.30 -8.14
N PHE A 330 2.44 -20.73 -7.12
CA PHE A 330 2.91 -21.47 -5.95
C PHE A 330 1.81 -22.33 -5.35
N ARG A 331 0.61 -21.75 -5.16
CA ARG A 331 -0.55 -22.46 -4.62
C ARG A 331 -1.11 -23.52 -5.57
N SER A 332 -1.16 -23.24 -6.88
CA SER A 332 -1.62 -24.20 -7.89
C SER A 332 -0.70 -25.41 -8.00
N THR A 333 0.61 -25.20 -7.83
CA THR A 333 1.64 -26.25 -7.93
C THR A 333 1.61 -27.18 -6.71
N LEU A 334 1.50 -26.64 -5.50
CA LEU A 334 1.46 -27.45 -4.27
C LEU A 334 0.11 -28.17 -4.08
N GLY A 335 -0.96 -27.61 -4.62
CA GLY A 335 -2.30 -28.19 -4.64
C GLY A 335 -3.29 -27.38 -3.84
N ILE A 336 -4.35 -26.94 -4.53
CA ILE A 336 -5.41 -26.11 -3.96
C ILE A 336 -6.15 -26.90 -2.89
N GLY A 337 -6.22 -26.35 -1.67
CA GLY A 337 -6.88 -26.98 -0.53
C GLY A 337 -6.03 -28.02 0.22
N SER A 338 -4.83 -28.37 -0.25
CA SER A 338 -3.87 -29.17 0.54
C SER A 338 -2.76 -28.31 1.14
N SER A 339 -2.39 -27.21 0.49
CA SER A 339 -1.25 -26.37 0.89
C SER A 339 -1.63 -24.95 1.35
N ASP A 340 -2.85 -24.79 1.84
CA ASP A 340 -3.39 -23.48 2.25
C ASP A 340 -2.69 -22.94 3.52
N ALA A 341 -2.16 -23.84 4.34
CA ALA A 341 -1.35 -23.53 5.51
C ALA A 341 0.01 -22.93 5.11
N GLU A 342 0.72 -23.61 4.22
CA GLU A 342 2.03 -23.19 3.69
C GLU A 342 1.91 -21.85 2.97
N TYR A 343 0.84 -21.67 2.18
CA TYR A 343 0.51 -20.40 1.54
C TYR A 343 0.37 -19.25 2.55
N THR A 344 -0.31 -19.52 3.66
CA THR A 344 -0.54 -18.54 4.73
C THR A 344 0.77 -18.19 5.43
N VAL A 345 1.61 -19.20 5.75
CA VAL A 345 2.91 -19.01 6.38
C VAL A 345 3.86 -18.21 5.45
N TYR A 346 3.90 -18.55 4.16
CA TYR A 346 4.68 -17.81 3.17
C TYR A 346 4.30 -16.32 3.12
N THR A 347 3.00 -16.05 3.11
CA THR A 347 2.46 -14.68 3.15
C THR A 347 2.86 -13.97 4.45
N PHE A 348 2.73 -14.65 5.59
CA PHE A 348 3.10 -14.10 6.90
C PHE A 348 4.58 -13.73 6.97
N ILE A 349 5.48 -14.61 6.50
CA ILE A 349 6.92 -14.34 6.42
C ILE A 349 7.21 -13.15 5.50
N SER A 350 6.52 -13.06 4.36
CA SER A 350 6.69 -11.94 3.43
C SER A 350 6.43 -10.58 4.08
N TYR A 351 5.41 -10.47 4.93
CA TYR A 351 5.12 -9.25 5.70
C TYR A 351 6.17 -8.95 6.79
N ILE A 352 6.71 -9.98 7.45
CA ILE A 352 7.81 -9.82 8.41
C ILE A 352 9.05 -9.28 7.69
N VAL A 353 9.45 -9.93 6.59
CA VAL A 353 10.64 -9.54 5.81
C VAL A 353 10.47 -8.13 5.24
N ALA A 354 9.28 -7.78 4.72
CA ALA A 354 8.99 -6.42 4.23
C ALA A 354 9.12 -5.37 5.35
N SER A 355 8.69 -5.69 6.57
CA SER A 355 8.79 -4.80 7.72
C SER A 355 10.24 -4.65 8.21
N LEU A 356 10.96 -5.77 8.35
CA LEU A 356 12.36 -5.79 8.76
C LEU A 356 13.25 -5.08 7.73
N GLY A 357 13.01 -5.28 6.43
CA GLY A 357 13.73 -4.59 5.36
C GLY A 357 13.52 -3.08 5.42
N SER A 358 12.28 -2.64 5.63
CA SER A 358 11.94 -1.21 5.75
C SER A 358 12.58 -0.56 6.99
N LEU A 359 12.53 -1.24 8.15
CA LEU A 359 13.17 -0.78 9.39
C LEU A 359 14.70 -0.80 9.28
N GLY A 360 15.25 -1.85 8.68
CA GLY A 360 16.67 -1.99 8.38
C GLY A 360 17.15 -0.82 7.55
N TRP A 361 16.47 -0.50 6.44
CA TRP A 361 16.81 0.68 5.64
C TRP A 361 16.74 1.98 6.46
N MET A 362 15.69 2.20 7.24
CA MET A 362 15.57 3.40 8.08
C MET A 362 16.69 3.52 9.12
N PHE A 363 17.19 2.39 9.63
CA PHE A 363 18.30 2.34 10.58
C PHE A 363 19.67 2.53 9.91
N LEU A 364 19.87 1.97 8.72
CA LEU A 364 21.13 2.07 7.96
C LEU A 364 21.27 3.40 7.21
N TYR A 365 20.19 3.95 6.66
CA TYR A 365 20.21 5.18 5.87
C TYR A 365 20.93 6.36 6.57
N PRO A 366 20.63 6.72 7.83
CA PRO A 366 21.32 7.83 8.50
C PRO A 366 22.77 7.50 8.92
N ARG A 367 23.16 6.23 8.94
CA ARG A 367 24.51 5.80 9.34
C ARG A 367 25.45 5.60 8.17
N THR A 368 24.91 5.52 6.96
CA THR A 368 25.69 5.31 5.74
C THR A 368 25.86 6.63 4.99
N LYS A 369 27.04 6.86 4.39
CA LYS A 369 27.28 7.99 3.48
C LYS A 369 26.69 7.77 2.08
N ILE A 370 25.90 6.72 1.92
CA ILE A 370 25.33 6.28 0.64
C ILE A 370 24.20 7.22 0.27
N THR A 371 24.27 7.77 -0.94
CA THR A 371 23.20 8.65 -1.44
C THR A 371 21.90 7.88 -1.65
N ILE A 372 20.75 8.55 -1.54
CA ILE A 372 19.44 7.90 -1.75
C ILE A 372 19.32 7.24 -3.14
N LYS A 373 20.03 7.78 -4.14
CA LYS A 373 20.08 7.20 -5.49
C LYS A 373 20.74 5.82 -5.50
N GLN A 374 21.87 5.68 -4.81
CA GLN A 374 22.60 4.42 -4.70
C GLN A 374 21.78 3.37 -3.93
N TRP A 375 21.07 3.77 -2.88
CA TRP A 375 20.10 2.90 -2.20
C TRP A 375 19.01 2.41 -3.17
N GLY A 376 18.46 3.31 -3.99
CA GLY A 376 17.49 2.95 -5.03
C GLY A 376 18.03 1.92 -6.03
N TYR A 377 19.26 2.11 -6.53
CA TYR A 377 19.89 1.13 -7.43
C TYR A 377 20.16 -0.21 -6.75
N GLY A 378 20.60 -0.19 -5.49
CA GLY A 378 20.80 -1.41 -4.70
C GLY A 378 19.51 -2.21 -4.53
N PHE A 379 18.41 -1.55 -4.17
CA PHE A 379 17.10 -2.20 -4.05
C PHE A 379 16.62 -2.75 -5.39
N PHE A 380 16.80 -2.00 -6.47
CA PHE A 380 16.43 -2.46 -7.81
C PHE A 380 17.25 -3.70 -8.21
N PHE A 381 18.56 -3.72 -7.95
CA PHE A 381 19.41 -4.86 -8.23
C PHE A 381 18.98 -6.10 -7.43
N VAL A 382 18.80 -5.97 -6.11
CA VAL A 382 18.30 -7.07 -5.27
C VAL A 382 16.95 -7.57 -5.75
N GLN A 383 16.06 -6.67 -6.16
CA GLN A 383 14.75 -7.04 -6.69
C GLN A 383 14.84 -7.85 -7.99
N VAL A 384 15.63 -7.39 -8.96
CA VAL A 384 15.82 -8.10 -10.24
C VAL A 384 16.47 -9.46 -10.00
N PHE A 385 17.49 -9.51 -9.14
CA PHE A 385 18.16 -10.75 -8.78
C PHE A 385 17.21 -11.75 -8.12
N SER A 386 16.44 -11.33 -7.11
CA SER A 386 15.48 -12.19 -6.42
C SER A 386 14.38 -12.70 -7.33
N ASN A 387 13.87 -11.86 -8.25
CA ASN A 387 12.87 -12.30 -9.22
C ASN A 387 13.46 -13.30 -10.21
N PHE A 388 14.64 -13.03 -10.76
CA PHE A 388 15.31 -13.93 -11.69
C PHE A 388 15.62 -15.28 -11.03
N TRP A 389 16.18 -15.25 -9.81
CA TRP A 389 16.44 -16.44 -9.01
C TRP A 389 15.16 -17.22 -8.69
N GLY A 390 14.07 -16.55 -8.32
CA GLY A 390 12.80 -17.20 -8.02
C GLY A 390 12.08 -17.79 -9.24
N THR A 391 12.52 -17.45 -10.46
CA THR A 391 12.00 -18.01 -11.72
C THR A 391 12.87 -19.12 -12.33
N LEU A 392 14.07 -19.34 -11.79
CA LEU A 392 14.92 -20.50 -12.09
C LEU A 392 14.48 -21.69 -11.24
#